data_AF-A0A1V9ZLP3-F1
#
_entry.id   AF-A0A1V9ZLP3-F1
#
_cell.length_a   1.000
_cell.length_b   1.000
_cell.length_c   1.000
_cell.angle_alpha   90.00
_cell.angle_beta   90.00
_cell.angle_gamma   90.00
#
_symmetry.space_group_name_H-M   'P 1'
#
loop_
_entity.id
_entity.type
_entity.pdbx_description
1 polymer ?
#
loop_
_entity_poly.entity_id
_entity_poly.type
_entity_poly.pdbx_seq_one_letter_code
_entity_poly.pdbx_strand_id
1 'polypeptide(L)'
;MTHVDAFAGHPTLHTMDVSNNHELADVAALDFVHTLRADRTGVANLQRLGHLHTLSLSGCDWVTDVSALGNVHTLDLSHCMQLMDVTALRRVHTLSLAGTNIRRVECLDLVHTLNLAGCHGIDDDGVNALKFVHSLCLDGCYQLTSVAGLRFVHTLSLANCTGLTDVSMLGHVHTLDLTGCINVQDFAVEQTT
;
A
#
# COMPACT_ATOMS: atom_id res chain seq x y z
N MET A 1 10.74 -25.47 12.33
CA MET A 1 11.19 -24.39 13.23
C MET A 1 12.40 -23.67 12.68
N THR A 2 12.17 -22.50 12.08
CA THR A 2 13.21 -21.53 11.71
C THR A 2 13.63 -20.80 12.99
N HIS A 3 14.86 -21.02 13.47
CA HIS A 3 15.35 -20.43 14.73
C HIS A 3 16.13 -19.14 14.42
N VAL A 4 15.42 -18.02 14.30
CA VAL A 4 16.04 -16.72 14.00
C VAL A 4 16.95 -16.21 15.12
N ASP A 5 16.80 -16.76 16.34
CA ASP A 5 17.63 -16.41 17.51
C ASP A 5 19.13 -16.70 17.32
N ALA A 6 19.49 -17.60 16.41
CA ALA A 6 20.90 -17.84 16.06
C ALA A 6 21.58 -16.58 15.48
N PHE A 7 20.80 -15.61 15.01
CA PHE A 7 21.29 -14.36 14.44
C PHE A 7 21.17 -13.16 15.40
N ALA A 8 20.78 -13.38 16.67
CA ALA A 8 20.64 -12.30 17.64
C ALA A 8 21.94 -11.49 17.77
N GLY A 9 21.85 -10.17 17.59
CA GLY A 9 22.98 -9.25 17.70
C GLY A 9 24.06 -9.42 16.62
N HIS A 10 23.71 -10.03 15.48
CA HIS A 10 24.69 -10.27 14.41
C HIS A 10 25.24 -8.94 13.85
N PRO A 11 26.56 -8.68 13.92
CA PRO A 11 27.13 -7.33 13.83
C PRO A 11 27.03 -6.68 12.44
N THR A 12 26.79 -7.47 11.40
CA THR A 12 26.74 -6.98 10.00
C THR A 12 25.42 -7.28 9.30
N LEU A 13 24.46 -7.93 9.97
CA LEU A 13 23.21 -8.33 9.32
C LEU A 13 22.23 -7.15 9.37
N HIS A 14 21.92 -6.59 8.20
CA HIS A 14 21.04 -5.41 8.08
C HIS A 14 19.69 -5.75 7.45
N THR A 15 19.65 -6.82 6.66
CA THR A 15 18.45 -7.26 5.94
C THR A 15 18.27 -8.75 6.19
N MET A 16 17.06 -9.15 6.52
CA MET A 16 16.69 -10.55 6.64
C MET A 16 15.39 -10.83 5.90
N ASP A 17 15.35 -11.94 5.18
CA ASP A 17 14.14 -12.47 4.57
C ASP A 17 13.82 -13.82 5.21
N VAL A 18 12.67 -13.87 5.88
CA VAL A 18 12.09 -15.03 6.54
C VAL A 18 10.73 -15.39 5.95
N SER A 19 10.44 -14.91 4.73
CA SER A 19 9.16 -15.13 4.07
C SER A 19 8.85 -16.62 3.83
N ASN A 20 7.57 -16.99 3.83
CA ASN A 20 7.06 -18.35 3.66
C ASN A 20 7.49 -19.33 4.78
N ASN A 21 7.91 -18.82 5.94
CA ASN A 21 8.10 -19.62 7.15
C ASN A 21 6.83 -19.55 8.02
N HIS A 22 5.81 -20.34 7.68
CA HIS A 22 4.51 -20.32 8.35
C HIS A 22 4.58 -20.68 9.85
N GLU A 23 5.56 -21.49 10.25
CA GLU A 23 5.80 -21.84 11.66
C GLU A 23 6.51 -20.74 12.46
N LEU A 24 7.09 -19.74 11.79
CA LEU A 24 7.79 -18.64 12.46
C LEU A 24 6.76 -17.66 13.04
N ALA A 25 6.69 -17.63 14.37
CA ALA A 25 5.76 -16.78 15.12
C ALA A 25 6.42 -15.61 15.86
N ASP A 26 7.75 -15.64 16.00
CA ASP A 26 8.51 -14.62 16.73
C ASP A 26 9.78 -14.24 15.97
N VAL A 27 10.08 -12.95 15.97
CA VAL A 27 11.27 -12.33 15.38
C VAL A 27 11.91 -11.32 16.32
N ALA A 28 11.63 -11.42 17.63
CA ALA A 28 12.16 -10.51 18.64
C ALA A 28 13.70 -10.43 18.64
N ALA A 29 14.39 -11.49 18.23
CA ALA A 29 15.85 -11.52 18.08
C ALA A 29 16.38 -10.67 16.91
N LEU A 30 15.51 -10.19 16.01
CA LEU A 30 15.87 -9.40 14.84
C LEU A 30 15.66 -7.89 15.07
N ASP A 31 15.70 -7.42 16.32
CA ASP A 31 15.49 -6.01 16.71
C ASP A 31 16.61 -5.05 16.28
N PHE A 32 17.66 -5.57 15.66
CA PHE A 32 18.83 -4.83 15.19
C PHE A 32 18.85 -4.66 13.66
N VAL A 33 17.98 -5.35 12.91
CA VAL A 33 17.98 -5.27 11.44
C VAL A 33 17.31 -3.98 10.98
N HIS A 34 17.65 -3.51 9.78
CA HIS A 34 17.05 -2.33 9.17
C HIS A 34 15.88 -2.68 8.26
N THR A 35 15.97 -3.85 7.61
CA THR A 35 14.97 -4.39 6.67
C THR A 35 14.59 -5.80 7.05
N LEU A 36 13.28 -6.07 7.14
CA LEU A 36 12.74 -7.40 7.37
C LEU A 36 11.66 -7.72 6.32
N ARG A 37 11.81 -8.86 5.65
CA ARG A 37 10.73 -9.48 4.87
C ARG A 37 10.22 -10.70 5.62
N ALA A 38 8.96 -10.67 6.01
CA ALA A 38 8.29 -11.72 6.75
C ALA A 38 6.94 -12.05 6.10
N ASP A 39 6.93 -12.08 4.76
CA ASP A 39 5.73 -12.35 3.95
C ASP A 39 5.24 -13.77 4.21
N ARG A 40 3.92 -13.96 4.36
CA ARG A 40 3.30 -15.27 4.60
C ARG A 40 3.91 -16.03 5.80
N THR A 41 4.18 -15.34 6.90
CA THR A 41 4.67 -15.93 8.17
C THR A 41 3.57 -15.94 9.23
N GLY A 42 3.85 -16.47 10.43
CA GLY A 42 2.95 -16.44 11.59
C GLY A 42 3.30 -15.36 12.63
N VAL A 43 4.11 -14.36 12.29
CA VAL A 43 4.73 -13.38 13.23
C VAL A 43 3.71 -12.39 13.79
N ALA A 44 2.84 -12.84 14.69
CA ALA A 44 1.69 -12.06 15.14
C ALA A 44 2.01 -10.81 16.00
N ASN A 45 3.19 -10.77 16.64
CA ASN A 45 3.56 -9.66 17.53
C ASN A 45 4.31 -8.55 16.78
N LEU A 46 3.59 -7.50 16.41
CA LEU A 46 4.13 -6.36 15.66
C LEU A 46 4.80 -5.28 16.53
N GLN A 47 4.69 -5.36 17.86
CA GLN A 47 5.08 -4.26 18.78
C GLN A 47 6.56 -3.87 18.66
N ARG A 48 7.40 -4.81 18.22
CA ARG A 48 8.84 -4.56 18.04
C ARG A 48 9.23 -4.21 16.63
N LEU A 49 8.32 -4.23 15.65
CA LEU A 49 8.69 -4.03 14.24
C LEU A 49 8.67 -2.57 13.79
N GLY A 50 8.15 -1.66 14.62
CA GLY A 50 8.05 -0.23 14.30
C GLY A 50 9.37 0.53 14.19
N HIS A 51 10.50 -0.06 14.60
CA HIS A 51 11.83 0.53 14.44
C HIS A 51 12.43 0.31 13.05
N LEU A 52 11.87 -0.64 12.29
CA LEU A 52 12.37 -0.98 10.97
C LEU A 52 12.17 0.18 10.01
N HIS A 53 13.13 0.37 9.10
CA HIS A 53 12.95 1.28 8.00
C HIS A 53 12.10 0.65 6.89
N THR A 54 12.33 -0.63 6.61
CA THR A 54 11.60 -1.38 5.58
C THR A 54 11.05 -2.68 6.16
N LEU A 55 9.73 -2.87 6.06
CA LEU A 55 9.04 -4.07 6.53
C LEU A 55 8.09 -4.58 5.46
N SER A 56 8.12 -5.89 5.23
CA SER A 56 7.15 -6.59 4.38
C SER A 56 6.47 -7.69 5.19
N LEU A 57 5.15 -7.65 5.25
CA LEU A 57 4.27 -8.63 5.89
C LEU A 57 3.21 -9.10 4.88
N SER A 58 3.53 -9.13 3.59
CA SER A 58 2.56 -9.42 2.55
C SER A 58 1.99 -10.83 2.70
N GLY A 59 0.68 -10.98 2.51
CA GLY A 59 -0.02 -12.26 2.62
C GLY A 59 -0.08 -12.79 4.06
N CYS A 60 0.14 -11.95 5.06
CA CYS A 60 -0.08 -12.29 6.47
C CYS A 60 -1.54 -11.99 6.85
N ASP A 61 -2.45 -12.91 6.53
CA ASP A 61 -3.90 -12.73 6.73
C ASP A 61 -4.32 -12.51 8.19
N TRP A 62 -3.46 -12.79 9.17
CA TRP A 62 -3.73 -12.54 10.59
C TRP A 62 -3.51 -11.06 10.99
N VAL A 63 -2.91 -10.23 10.12
CA VAL A 63 -2.63 -8.82 10.41
C VAL A 63 -3.95 -8.04 10.44
N THR A 64 -4.28 -7.51 11.62
CA THR A 64 -5.50 -6.73 11.88
C THR A 64 -5.21 -5.40 12.57
N ASP A 65 -4.28 -5.39 13.53
CA ASP A 65 -3.81 -4.19 14.22
C ASP A 65 -2.41 -3.82 13.74
N VAL A 66 -2.28 -2.64 13.13
CA VAL A 66 -1.02 -2.10 12.60
C VAL A 66 -0.53 -0.87 13.39
N SER A 67 -1.06 -0.65 14.59
CA SER A 67 -0.75 0.51 15.44
C SER A 67 0.75 0.69 15.71
N ALA A 68 1.50 -0.40 15.78
CA ALA A 68 2.95 -0.40 15.99
C ALA A 68 3.78 0.00 14.76
N LEU A 69 3.19 0.03 13.56
CA LEU A 69 3.92 0.17 12.30
C LEU A 69 3.93 1.60 11.74
N GLY A 70 3.32 2.56 12.43
CA GLY A 70 3.12 3.93 11.91
C GLY A 70 4.39 4.76 11.68
N ASN A 71 5.56 4.30 12.14
CA ASN A 71 6.86 4.96 11.93
C ASN A 71 7.75 4.27 10.89
N VAL A 72 7.31 3.13 10.33
CA VAL A 72 8.06 2.43 9.28
C VAL A 72 8.07 3.30 8.02
N HIS A 73 9.22 3.47 7.38
CA HIS A 73 9.35 4.32 6.20
C HIS A 73 8.74 3.65 4.95
N THR A 74 9.08 2.39 4.71
CA THR A 74 8.57 1.56 3.61
C THR A 74 7.88 0.32 4.14
N LEU A 75 6.57 0.20 3.91
CA LEU A 75 5.75 -0.87 4.47
C LEU A 75 4.93 -1.55 3.38
N ASP A 76 5.03 -2.88 3.31
CA ASP A 76 4.21 -3.72 2.46
C ASP A 76 3.28 -4.61 3.32
N LEU A 77 1.98 -4.36 3.19
CA LEU A 77 0.88 -5.09 3.81
C LEU A 77 -0.07 -5.66 2.74
N SER A 78 0.43 -5.84 1.52
CA SER A 78 -0.37 -6.35 0.41
C SER A 78 -0.92 -7.73 0.73
N HIS A 79 -2.15 -7.99 0.33
CA HIS A 79 -2.85 -9.25 0.58
C HIS A 79 -3.05 -9.63 2.06
N CYS A 80 -2.99 -8.67 2.99
CA CYS A 80 -3.44 -8.89 4.37
C CYS A 80 -4.97 -8.73 4.44
N MET A 81 -5.72 -9.79 4.16
CA MET A 81 -7.17 -9.71 3.90
C MET A 81 -8.02 -9.34 5.11
N GLN A 82 -7.51 -9.52 6.34
CA GLN A 82 -8.21 -9.13 7.57
C GLN A 82 -7.93 -7.69 8.02
N LEU A 83 -7.04 -6.97 7.34
CA LEU A 83 -6.72 -5.58 7.65
C LEU A 83 -7.88 -4.66 7.22
N MET A 84 -8.42 -3.91 8.19
CA MET A 84 -9.57 -3.02 7.98
C MET A 84 -9.30 -1.56 8.37
N ASP A 85 -8.44 -1.32 9.36
CA ASP A 85 -8.08 0.01 9.85
C ASP A 85 -6.59 0.30 9.59
N VAL A 86 -6.32 1.36 8.84
CA VAL A 86 -4.99 1.81 8.44
C VAL A 86 -4.64 3.19 8.97
N THR A 87 -5.43 3.72 9.91
CA THR A 87 -5.26 5.09 10.45
C THR A 87 -3.87 5.32 11.05
N ALA A 88 -3.26 4.29 11.62
CA ALA A 88 -1.92 4.34 12.18
C ALA A 88 -0.83 4.60 11.12
N LEU A 89 -1.10 4.30 9.85
CA LEU A 89 -0.11 4.32 8.77
C LEU A 89 0.01 5.68 8.05
N ARG A 90 -0.69 6.71 8.51
CA ARG A 90 -0.73 8.07 7.91
C ARG A 90 0.62 8.77 7.72
N ARG A 91 1.69 8.27 8.36
CA ARG A 91 3.05 8.85 8.28
C ARG A 91 4.03 7.98 7.50
N VAL A 92 3.60 6.80 7.06
CA VAL A 92 4.42 5.92 6.23
C VAL A 92 4.69 6.63 4.90
N HIS A 93 5.93 6.62 4.44
CA HIS A 93 6.31 7.32 3.22
C HIS A 93 5.92 6.50 1.97
N THR A 94 6.23 5.20 1.98
CA THR A 94 5.92 4.27 0.91
C THR A 94 5.10 3.10 1.46
N LEU A 95 3.85 2.98 1.04
CA LEU A 95 2.89 2.02 1.58
C LEU A 95 2.23 1.21 0.47
N SER A 96 2.27 -0.12 0.59
CA SER A 96 1.47 -1.02 -0.23
C SER A 96 0.40 -1.70 0.61
N LEU A 97 -0.86 -1.54 0.19
CA LEU A 97 -2.05 -2.19 0.74
C LEU A 97 -2.78 -2.97 -0.35
N ALA A 98 -2.09 -3.31 -1.44
CA ALA A 98 -2.69 -3.93 -2.61
C ALA A 98 -3.43 -5.23 -2.24
N GLY A 99 -4.63 -5.40 -2.79
CA GLY A 99 -5.47 -6.56 -2.55
C GLY A 99 -5.85 -6.73 -1.08
N THR A 100 -6.01 -5.67 -0.31
CA THR A 100 -6.61 -5.72 1.04
C THR A 100 -8.10 -5.40 0.97
N ASN A 101 -8.84 -5.66 2.06
CA ASN A 101 -10.28 -5.40 2.15
C ASN A 101 -10.62 -4.04 2.78
N ILE A 102 -9.64 -3.13 2.87
CA ILE A 102 -9.84 -1.79 3.40
C ILE A 102 -10.86 -1.03 2.55
N ARG A 103 -11.60 -0.14 3.22
CA ARG A 103 -12.61 0.72 2.58
C ARG A 103 -12.32 2.20 2.77
N ARG A 104 -11.65 2.53 3.87
CA ARG A 104 -11.38 3.90 4.32
C ARG A 104 -9.89 4.18 4.20
N VAL A 105 -9.55 5.15 3.35
CA VAL A 105 -8.16 5.52 3.03
C VAL A 105 -7.91 7.01 3.16
N GLU A 106 -8.87 7.78 3.66
CA GLU A 106 -8.81 9.25 3.76
C GLU A 106 -7.66 9.71 4.67
N CYS A 107 -7.24 8.87 5.61
CA CYS A 107 -6.10 9.12 6.50
C CYS A 107 -4.72 8.98 5.82
N LEU A 108 -4.67 8.48 4.59
CA LEU A 108 -3.43 8.24 3.84
C LEU A 108 -3.13 9.37 2.84
N ASP A 109 -3.81 10.51 2.96
CA ASP A 109 -3.71 11.65 2.04
C ASP A 109 -2.29 12.24 1.94
N LEU A 110 -1.48 12.08 2.98
CA LEU A 110 -0.08 12.53 3.05
C LEU A 110 0.97 11.44 2.74
N VAL A 111 0.56 10.21 2.44
CA VAL A 111 1.50 9.15 2.04
C VAL A 111 2.08 9.52 0.68
N HIS A 112 3.41 9.52 0.54
CA HIS A 112 4.06 9.94 -0.69
C HIS A 112 3.82 8.95 -1.84
N THR A 113 4.04 7.65 -1.58
CA THR A 113 3.84 6.57 -2.56
C THR A 113 2.89 5.54 -1.98
N LEU A 114 1.72 5.40 -2.61
CA LEU A 114 0.63 4.56 -2.12
C LEU A 114 0.17 3.58 -3.20
N ASN A 115 0.14 2.29 -2.88
CA ASN A 115 -0.41 1.24 -3.73
C ASN A 115 -1.67 0.65 -3.11
N LEU A 116 -2.80 0.85 -3.79
CA LEU A 116 -4.14 0.37 -3.45
C LEU A 116 -4.69 -0.57 -4.54
N ALA A 117 -3.83 -1.10 -5.41
CA ALA A 117 -4.26 -1.98 -6.50
C ALA A 117 -5.09 -3.17 -5.97
N GLY A 118 -6.22 -3.46 -6.59
CA GLY A 118 -7.09 -4.57 -6.22
C GLY A 118 -7.82 -4.39 -4.88
N CYS A 119 -7.80 -3.19 -4.28
CA CYS A 119 -8.63 -2.89 -3.11
C CYS A 119 -10.08 -2.68 -3.53
N HIS A 120 -10.85 -3.77 -3.64
CA HIS A 120 -12.23 -3.75 -4.14
C HIS A 120 -13.24 -3.07 -3.23
N GLY A 121 -12.86 -2.68 -2.01
CA GLY A 121 -13.74 -2.06 -1.04
C GLY A 121 -13.70 -0.52 -1.01
N ILE A 122 -12.81 0.11 -1.78
CA ILE A 122 -12.63 1.55 -1.81
C ILE A 122 -13.59 2.17 -2.83
N ASP A 123 -14.28 3.24 -2.43
CA ASP A 123 -15.19 4.01 -3.26
C ASP A 123 -14.57 5.33 -3.76
N ASP A 124 -15.32 6.04 -4.61
CA ASP A 124 -14.91 7.32 -5.17
C ASP A 124 -14.58 8.36 -4.09
N ASP A 125 -15.37 8.42 -3.01
CA ASP A 125 -15.17 9.38 -1.92
C ASP A 125 -13.83 9.13 -1.18
N GLY A 126 -13.52 7.86 -0.91
CA GLY A 126 -12.25 7.45 -0.32
C GLY A 126 -11.05 7.83 -1.19
N VAL A 127 -11.12 7.55 -2.51
CA VAL A 127 -10.04 7.92 -3.45
C VAL A 127 -9.92 9.44 -3.59
N ASN A 128 -11.04 10.16 -3.65
CA ASN A 128 -11.05 11.61 -3.82
C ASN A 128 -10.48 12.39 -2.62
N ALA A 129 -10.28 11.72 -1.48
CA ALA A 129 -9.60 12.28 -0.32
C ALA A 129 -8.06 12.29 -0.47
N LEU A 130 -7.47 11.48 -1.36
CA LEU A 130 -6.02 11.28 -1.51
C LEU A 130 -5.31 12.39 -2.30
N LYS A 131 -5.51 13.64 -1.88
CA LYS A 131 -5.17 14.85 -2.66
C LYS A 131 -3.68 15.16 -2.75
N PHE A 132 -2.87 14.71 -1.79
CA PHE A 132 -1.44 15.04 -1.71
C PHE A 132 -0.52 13.86 -1.98
N VAL A 133 -1.07 12.71 -2.35
CA VAL A 133 -0.29 11.54 -2.73
C VAL A 133 0.47 11.85 -4.03
N HIS A 134 1.79 11.68 -4.02
CA HIS A 134 2.62 11.96 -5.19
C HIS A 134 2.53 10.85 -6.23
N SER A 135 2.60 9.58 -5.79
CA SER A 135 2.49 8.40 -6.63
C SER A 135 1.40 7.47 -6.12
N LEU A 136 0.39 7.18 -6.94
CA LEU A 136 -0.77 6.38 -6.57
C LEU A 136 -1.04 5.28 -7.59
N CYS A 137 -1.20 4.04 -7.11
CA CYS A 137 -1.66 2.92 -7.91
C CYS A 137 -3.04 2.46 -7.41
N LEU A 138 -4.01 2.42 -8.32
CA LEU A 138 -5.40 2.03 -8.10
C LEU A 138 -5.83 0.91 -9.07
N ASP A 139 -4.87 0.18 -9.63
CA ASP A 139 -5.15 -0.82 -10.67
C ASP A 139 -6.17 -1.86 -10.19
N GLY A 140 -7.15 -2.18 -11.03
CA GLY A 140 -8.18 -3.17 -10.70
C GLY A 140 -9.16 -2.73 -9.59
N CYS A 141 -9.23 -1.44 -9.27
CA CYS A 141 -10.29 -0.89 -8.44
C CYS A 141 -11.58 -0.68 -9.27
N TYR A 142 -12.23 -1.80 -9.65
CA TYR A 142 -13.35 -1.82 -10.60
C TYR A 142 -14.60 -1.04 -10.17
N GLN A 143 -14.75 -0.74 -8.88
CA GLN A 143 -15.88 0.02 -8.33
C GLN A 143 -15.75 1.52 -8.54
N LEU A 144 -14.55 2.02 -8.86
CA LEU A 144 -14.33 3.45 -9.05
C LEU A 144 -15.03 3.92 -10.33
N THR A 145 -15.82 4.97 -10.19
CA THR A 145 -16.49 5.65 -11.31
C THR A 145 -15.94 7.04 -11.56
N SER A 146 -15.27 7.63 -10.56
CA SER A 146 -14.71 8.98 -10.59
C SER A 146 -13.41 9.10 -9.80
N VAL A 147 -12.50 9.94 -10.29
CA VAL A 147 -11.24 10.30 -9.63
C VAL A 147 -11.04 11.83 -9.50
N ALA A 148 -12.15 12.56 -9.37
CA ALA A 148 -12.20 14.03 -9.33
C ALA A 148 -11.23 14.69 -8.32
N GLY A 149 -10.89 13.99 -7.24
CA GLY A 149 -9.98 14.48 -6.19
C GLY A 149 -8.49 14.36 -6.51
N LEU A 150 -8.10 13.57 -7.51
CA LEU A 150 -6.69 13.24 -7.80
C LEU A 150 -5.96 14.28 -8.67
N ARG A 151 -6.35 15.55 -8.57
CA ARG A 151 -5.91 16.63 -9.48
C ARG A 151 -4.41 16.95 -9.43
N PHE A 152 -3.73 16.57 -8.36
CA PHE A 152 -2.32 16.92 -8.11
C PHE A 152 -1.39 15.71 -8.02
N VAL A 153 -1.91 14.51 -8.30
CA VAL A 153 -1.08 13.30 -8.33
C VAL A 153 -0.09 13.41 -9.50
N HIS A 154 1.18 13.14 -9.24
CA HIS A 154 2.22 13.22 -10.27
C HIS A 154 2.27 11.95 -11.12
N THR A 155 2.21 10.79 -10.46
CA THR A 155 2.24 9.47 -11.11
C THR A 155 1.00 8.67 -10.69
N LEU A 156 0.16 8.30 -11.64
CA LEU A 156 -1.12 7.64 -11.40
C LEU A 156 -1.29 6.41 -12.30
N SER A 157 -1.54 5.25 -11.69
CA SER A 157 -1.96 4.05 -12.41
C SER A 157 -3.40 3.71 -12.04
N LEU A 158 -4.24 3.56 -13.06
CA LEU A 158 -5.66 3.21 -12.97
C LEU A 158 -5.96 1.98 -13.83
N ALA A 159 -4.96 1.16 -14.14
CA ALA A 159 -5.12 0.09 -15.11
C ALA A 159 -6.25 -0.86 -14.69
N ASN A 160 -7.09 -1.25 -15.65
CA ASN A 160 -8.27 -2.09 -15.45
C ASN A 160 -9.32 -1.51 -14.48
N CYS A 161 -9.36 -0.18 -14.26
CA CYS A 161 -10.48 0.49 -13.60
C CYS A 161 -11.67 0.60 -14.58
N THR A 162 -12.35 -0.52 -14.83
CA THR A 162 -13.40 -0.61 -15.85
C THR A 162 -14.65 0.22 -15.52
N GLY A 163 -14.89 0.59 -14.26
CA GLY A 163 -16.01 1.47 -13.89
C GLY A 163 -15.78 2.96 -14.19
N LEU A 164 -14.54 3.34 -14.44
CA LEU A 164 -14.13 4.74 -14.61
C LEU A 164 -14.65 5.29 -15.94
N THR A 165 -15.25 6.48 -15.89
CA THR A 165 -15.87 7.11 -17.08
C THR A 165 -15.29 8.48 -17.41
N ASP A 166 -14.88 9.23 -16.39
CA ASP A 166 -14.34 10.59 -16.52
C ASP A 166 -12.96 10.71 -15.87
N VAL A 167 -12.00 11.21 -16.65
CA VAL A 167 -10.61 11.49 -16.25
C VAL A 167 -10.17 12.91 -16.63
N SER A 168 -11.10 13.79 -17.02
CA SER A 168 -10.84 15.15 -17.50
C SER A 168 -10.07 16.02 -16.48
N MET A 169 -10.16 15.69 -15.19
CA MET A 169 -9.47 16.36 -14.10
C MET A 169 -7.95 16.09 -14.03
N LEU A 170 -7.44 15.07 -14.74
CA LEU A 170 -6.06 14.58 -14.63
C LEU A 170 -5.03 15.37 -15.47
N GLY A 171 -5.35 16.61 -15.88
CA GLY A 171 -4.50 17.42 -16.77
C GLY A 171 -3.10 17.79 -16.26
N HIS A 172 -2.78 17.50 -14.99
CA HIS A 172 -1.46 17.76 -14.38
C HIS A 172 -0.64 16.48 -14.11
N VAL A 173 -1.19 15.30 -14.38
CA VAL A 173 -0.49 14.03 -14.16
C VAL A 173 0.66 13.90 -15.17
N HIS A 174 1.85 13.57 -14.68
CA HIS A 174 3.06 13.44 -15.51
C HIS A 174 3.25 12.01 -16.06
N THR A 175 2.74 11.01 -15.34
CA THR A 175 2.74 9.61 -15.77
C THR A 175 1.38 9.02 -15.45
N LEU A 176 0.65 8.61 -16.48
CA LEU A 176 -0.72 8.11 -16.38
C LEU A 176 -0.84 6.77 -17.11
N ASP A 177 -1.30 5.73 -16.42
CA ASP A 177 -1.71 4.46 -17.02
C ASP A 177 -3.23 4.28 -16.93
N LEU A 178 -3.88 4.16 -18.10
CA LEU A 178 -5.31 3.89 -18.27
C LEU A 178 -5.55 2.56 -19.01
N THR A 179 -4.56 1.69 -19.08
CA THR A 179 -4.66 0.40 -19.79
C THR A 179 -5.85 -0.38 -19.27
N GLY A 180 -6.78 -0.77 -20.15
CA GLY A 180 -7.97 -1.54 -19.75
C GLY A 180 -9.08 -0.71 -19.09
N CYS A 181 -8.98 0.62 -19.04
CA CYS A 181 -10.09 1.51 -18.65
C CYS A 181 -11.10 1.68 -19.81
N ILE A 182 -11.80 0.60 -20.15
CA ILE A 182 -12.61 0.49 -21.37
C ILE A 182 -13.79 1.47 -21.46
N ASN A 183 -14.23 2.05 -20.35
CA ASN A 183 -15.39 2.94 -20.27
C ASN A 183 -15.04 4.43 -20.18
N VAL A 184 -13.75 4.78 -20.13
CA VAL A 184 -13.30 6.17 -20.18
C VAL A 184 -13.59 6.70 -21.59
N GLN A 185 -14.51 7.67 -21.69
CA GLN A 185 -14.90 8.23 -22.97
C GLN A 185 -13.78 9.11 -23.52
N ASP A 186 -13.62 9.10 -24.85
CA ASP A 186 -12.61 9.89 -25.55
C ASP A 186 -12.90 11.39 -25.33
N PHE A 187 -12.11 12.03 -24.46
CA PHE A 187 -12.09 13.48 -24.35
C PHE A 187 -11.37 14.01 -25.57
N ALA A 188 -12.11 14.28 -26.63
CA ALA A 188 -11.63 15.09 -27.73
C ALA A 188 -11.06 16.38 -27.12
N VAL A 189 -9.74 16.51 -27.13
CA VAL A 189 -9.05 17.73 -26.75
C VAL A 189 -9.51 18.78 -27.75
N GLU A 190 -10.47 19.63 -27.35
CA GLU A 190 -10.77 20.84 -28.11
C GLU A 190 -9.48 21.66 -28.10
N GLN A 191 -8.77 21.64 -29.24
CA GLN A 191 -7.64 22.53 -29.48
C GLN A 191 -8.21 23.95 -29.43
N THR A 192 -8.01 24.64 -28.31
CA THR A 192 -8.27 26.06 -28.22
C THR A 192 -7.23 26.79 -29.08
N THR A 193 -7.71 27.27 -30.22
CA THR A 193 -7.09 28.26 -31.12
C THR A 193 -6.58 29.50 -30.40
#